data_AF-A0AA97EA18-F1
#
_entry.id   AF-A0AA97EA18-F1
#
_cell.length_a   1.000
_cell.length_b   1.000
_cell.length_c   1.000
_cell.angle_alpha   90.00
_cell.angle_beta   90.00
_cell.angle_gamma   90.00
#
_symmetry.space_group_name_H-M   'P 1'
#
loop_
_entity.id
_entity.type
_entity.pdbx_description
1 polymer ?
#
loop_
_entity_poly.entity_id
_entity_poly.type
_entity_poly.pdbx_seq_one_letter_code
_entity_poly.pdbx_strand_id
1 'polypeptide(L)' 'MGLRGYSTHSNRRNWATRLDKAGVRLKAIQDLGGWSSMAALQRYLDVAEEEKVEAITQL' A
#
# COMPACT_ATOMS: atom_id res chain seq x y z
N MET A 1 -18.29 -12.03 19.68
CA MET A 1 -18.99 -12.01 18.38
C MET A 1 -19.09 -10.57 17.88
N GLY A 2 -18.52 -10.26 16.71
CA GLY A 2 -18.86 -9.04 15.97
C GLY A 2 -17.70 -8.08 15.69
N LEU A 3 -16.81 -8.42 14.75
CA LEU A 3 -16.06 -7.41 14.00
C LEU A 3 -17.01 -6.77 12.97
N ARG A 4 -17.93 -5.96 13.47
CA ARG A 4 -18.93 -5.22 12.72
C ARG A 4 -18.22 -4.03 12.06
N GLY A 5 -17.86 -4.13 10.77
CA GLY A 5 -17.39 -2.98 9.99
C GLY A 5 -16.23 -3.19 9.02
N TYR A 6 -15.57 -4.35 9.01
CA TYR A 6 -14.51 -4.63 8.02
C TYR A 6 -15.12 -5.09 6.70
N SER A 7 -15.78 -4.18 6.01
CA SER A 7 -16.12 -4.36 4.60
C SER A 7 -14.83 -4.58 3.81
N THR A 8 -14.85 -5.51 2.86
CA THR A 8 -13.74 -5.88 1.96
C THR A 8 -13.14 -4.71 1.18
N HIS A 9 -13.76 -3.52 1.23
CA HIS A 9 -13.26 -2.26 0.70
C HIS A 9 -12.25 -1.53 1.61
N SER A 10 -12.27 -1.75 2.93
CA SER A 10 -11.46 -0.99 3.91
C SER A 10 -10.01 -1.47 4.05
N ASN A 11 -9.65 -2.60 3.44
CA ASN A 11 -8.36 -3.25 3.70
C ASN A 11 -7.39 -3.22 2.52
N ARG A 12 -7.77 -2.86 1.29
CA ARG A 12 -6.82 -2.83 0.16
C ARG A 12 -5.74 -1.77 0.33
N ARG A 13 -6.10 -0.57 0.82
CA ARG A 13 -5.14 0.50 1.16
C ARG A 13 -4.20 0.02 2.25
N ASN A 14 -4.74 -0.33 3.41
CA ASN A 14 -3.96 -0.77 4.58
C ASN A 14 -3.08 -2.00 4.27
N TRP A 15 -3.57 -2.93 3.45
CA TRP A 15 -2.80 -4.11 3.03
C TRP A 15 -1.66 -3.74 2.08
N ALA A 16 -1.92 -2.92 1.06
CA ALA A 16 -0.88 -2.44 0.14
C ALA A 16 0.19 -1.65 0.89
N THR A 17 -0.22 -0.70 1.74
CA THR A 17 0.69 0.12 2.55
C THR A 17 1.52 -0.73 3.51
N ARG A 18 0.94 -1.77 4.14
CA ARG A 18 1.70 -2.67 5.03
C ARG A 18 2.76 -3.49 4.28
N LEU A 19 2.43 -4.01 3.11
CA LEU A 19 3.38 -4.78 2.31
C LEU A 19 4.49 -3.90 1.75
N ASP A 20 4.15 -2.69 1.33
CA ASP A 20 5.12 -1.68 0.87
C ASP A 20 6.10 -1.31 1.99
N LYS A 21 5.58 -0.99 3.20
CA LYS A 21 6.41 -0.74 4.39
C LYS A 21 7.24 -1.95 4.84
N ALA A 22 6.82 -3.16 4.50
CA ALA A 22 7.61 -4.38 4.74
C ALA A 22 8.68 -4.63 3.66
N GLY A 23 8.84 -3.73 2.69
CA GLY A 23 9.83 -3.84 1.60
C GLY A 23 9.45 -4.87 0.54
N VAL A 24 8.18 -5.29 0.47
CA VAL A 24 7.72 -6.22 -0.57
C VAL A 24 7.74 -5.50 -1.91
N ARG A 25 8.29 -6.17 -2.94
CA ARG A 25 8.35 -5.61 -4.30
C ARG A 25 6.95 -5.19 -4.76
N LEU A 26 6.81 -3.93 -5.18
CA LEU A 26 5.53 -3.37 -5.65
C LEU A 26 4.84 -4.20 -6.74
N LYS A 27 5.62 -4.85 -7.62
CA LYS A 27 5.07 -5.74 -8.65
C LYS A 27 4.34 -6.96 -8.08
N ALA A 28 4.87 -7.53 -6.98
CA ALA A 28 4.22 -8.63 -6.28
C ALA A 28 2.95 -8.16 -5.57
N ILE A 29 2.99 -6.97 -4.96
CA ILE A 29 1.80 -6.35 -4.34
C ILE A 29 0.71 -6.13 -5.41
N GLN A 30 1.08 -5.60 -6.58
CA GLN A 30 0.17 -5.37 -7.71
C GLN A 30 -0.57 -6.65 -8.12
N ASP A 31 0.19 -7.73 -8.32
CA ASP A 31 -0.32 -9.03 -8.77
C ASP A 31 -1.24 -9.65 -7.71
N LEU A 32 -0.79 -9.69 -6.46
CA LEU A 32 -1.55 -10.24 -5.33
C LEU A 32 -2.85 -9.49 -5.04
N GLY A 33 -2.88 -8.17 -5.26
CA GLY A 33 -4.08 -7.36 -5.04
C GLY A 33 -4.98 -7.19 -6.26
N GLY A 34 -4.57 -7.74 -7.42
CA GLY A 34 -5.35 -7.72 -8.65
C GLY A 34 -5.55 -6.32 -9.23
N TRP A 35 -4.55 -5.43 -9.12
CA TRP A 35 -4.61 -4.13 -9.79
C TRP A 35 -4.23 -4.26 -11.27
N SER A 36 -5.10 -3.75 -12.13
CA SER A 36 -4.89 -3.75 -13.58
C SER A 36 -3.68 -2.94 -14.03
N SER A 37 -3.19 -2.01 -13.21
CA SER A 37 -1.99 -1.22 -13.49
C SER A 37 -1.28 -0.76 -12.22
N MET A 38 0.00 -0.42 -12.36
CA MET A 38 0.79 0.21 -11.28
C MET A 38 0.20 1.58 -10.88
N ALA A 39 -0.32 2.34 -11.84
CA ALA A 39 -0.99 3.61 -11.57
C ALA A 39 -2.24 3.44 -10.67
N ALA A 40 -2.95 2.31 -10.79
CA ALA A 40 -4.07 2.00 -9.90
C ALA A 40 -3.61 1.62 -8.49
N LEU A 41 -2.49 0.91 -8.34
CA LEU A 41 -1.87 0.61 -7.05
C LEU A 41 -1.36 1.87 -6.35
N GLN A 42 -0.75 2.80 -7.09
CA GLN A 42 -0.15 4.03 -6.55
C GLN A 42 -1.14 4.87 -5.72
N ARG A 43 -2.43 4.90 -6.10
CA ARG A 43 -3.50 5.63 -5.39
C ARG A 43 -3.76 5.11 -3.96
N TYR A 44 -3.21 3.96 -3.63
CA TYR A 44 -3.30 3.32 -2.32
C TYR A 44 -2.00 3.40 -1.52
N LEU A 45 -0.91 3.83 -2.17
CA LEU A 45 0.43 4.01 -1.59
C LEU A 45 0.74 5.51 -1.47
N ASP A 46 -0.25 6.34 -1.13
CA ASP A 46 0.00 7.79 -0.94
C ASP A 46 1.15 7.96 0.06
N VAL A 47 2.32 8.32 -0.47
CA VAL A 47 3.55 8.54 0.27
C VAL A 47 3.33 9.81 1.08
N ALA A 48 3.31 9.68 2.39
CA ALA A 48 3.29 10.84 3.27
C ALA A 48 4.56 11.67 2.99
N GLU A 49 4.47 13.00 2.94
CA GLU A 49 5.60 13.87 2.56
C GLU A 49 6.84 13.62 3.45
N GLU A 50 6.62 13.16 4.68
CA GLU A 50 7.63 12.75 5.63
C GLU A 50 8.50 11.58 5.13
N GLU A 51 7.92 10.60 4.42
CA GLU A 51 8.64 9.44 3.88
C GLU A 51 9.56 9.84 2.69
N LYS A 52 9.24 10.93 1.98
CA LYS A 52 10.10 11.46 0.89
C LYS A 52 11.36 12.11 1.44
N VAL A 53 11.24 12.84 2.54
CA VAL A 53 12.38 13.49 3.21
C VAL A 53 13.33 12.43 3.77
N GLU A 54 12.79 11.36 4.35
CA GLU A 54 13.58 10.25 4.88
C GLU A 54 14.34 9.50 3.77
N ALA A 55 13.71 9.24 2.62
CA ALA A 55 14.35 8.60 1.47
C ALA A 55 15.55 9.40 0.92
N ILE A 56 15.49 10.73 0.96
CA ILE A 56 16.59 11.60 0.51
C ILE A 56 17.72 11.64 1.56
N THR A 57 17.40 11.49 2.84
CA THR A 57 18.38 11.56 3.94
C THR A 57 19.22 10.28 4.06
N GLN A 58 18.77 9.18 3.46
CA GLN A 58 19.50 7.90 3.42
C GLN A 58 20.46 7.76 2.22
N LEU A 59 20.59 8.79 1.37
CA LEU A 59 21.59 8.90 0.31
C LEU A 59 22.86 9.60 0.80
#